data_AF-M7BE64-F1
#
_entry.id   AF-M7BE64-F1
#
_cell.length_a   1.000
_cell.length_b   1.000
_cell.length_c   1.000
_cell.angle_alpha   90.00
_cell.angle_beta   90.00
_cell.angle_gamma   90.00
#
_symmetry.space_group_name_H-M   'P 1'
#
loop_
_entity.id
_entity.type
_entity.pdbx_description
1 polymer ?
#
loop_
_entity_poly.entity_id
_entity_poly.type
_entity_poly.pdbx_seq_one_letter_code
_entity_poly.pdbx_strand_id
1 'polypeptide(L)'
;MLAGPEMVLNRVQLLCDCQQQLRIVFFNDLQQGFLQDIAMFHAADPTSALEILQEKVREINAFRNKTLQMEKIKARLKAEFEALESEERHLKEYKQEMDLLLQEKMAHVEELRLIHADINVMENTIKQSENDLNKLLESTRRLHEEYKPLKEHVDALRMTLGLQRLPDLCEEEEKLSLDYFEKQKAEWQTEPQEPPIPESLAAAAAAAQQLQVARKQDTRQTATFRQQPPPMKGKPRAIPLKLIELRQFS
;
A
#
# COMPACT_ATOMS: atom_id res chain seq x y z
N MET A 1 -8.02 22.79 6.10
CA MET A 1 -8.54 23.53 7.27
C MET A 1 -9.32 22.54 8.11
N LEU A 2 -8.66 21.89 9.06
CA LEU A 2 -9.25 20.84 9.89
C LEU A 2 -9.51 21.46 11.26
N ALA A 3 -10.76 21.46 11.69
CA ALA A 3 -11.11 21.82 13.05
C ALA A 3 -10.46 20.81 14.01
N GLY A 4 -9.53 21.27 14.84
CA GLY A 4 -8.85 20.43 15.82
C GLY A 4 -9.75 20.06 17.01
N PRO A 5 -9.33 19.11 17.85
CA PRO A 5 -10.04 18.69 19.08
C PRO A 5 -10.34 19.85 20.04
N GLU A 6 -9.58 20.96 20.00
CA GLU A 6 -9.88 22.20 20.73
C GLU A 6 -11.21 22.84 20.34
N MET A 7 -11.64 22.70 19.09
CA MET A 7 -12.87 23.33 18.60
C MET A 7 -14.11 22.58 19.08
N VAL A 8 -13.96 21.29 19.38
CA VAL A 8 -15.01 20.44 19.93
C VAL A 8 -15.18 20.69 21.42
N LEU A 9 -14.06 20.72 22.17
CA LEU A 9 -14.07 21.04 23.59
C LEU A 9 -14.72 22.41 23.85
N ASN A 10 -14.38 23.42 23.02
CA ASN A 10 -14.97 24.75 23.10
C ASN A 10 -16.49 24.78 22.85
N ARG A 11 -17.04 23.87 22.03
CA ARG A 11 -18.47 23.82 21.71
C ARG A 11 -19.29 23.06 22.75
N VAL A 12 -18.74 21.99 23.33
CA VAL A 12 -19.35 21.31 24.49
C VAL A 12 -19.31 22.22 25.71
N GLN A 13 -18.22 22.97 25.89
CA GLN A 13 -18.11 24.00 26.93
C GLN A 13 -19.17 25.09 26.70
N LEU A 14 -19.35 25.58 25.47
CA LEU A 14 -20.39 26.57 25.15
C LEU A 14 -21.82 26.07 25.46
N LEU A 15 -22.11 24.78 25.22
CA LEU A 15 -23.39 24.18 25.58
C LEU A 15 -23.57 24.05 27.11
N CYS A 16 -22.49 23.81 27.85
CA CYS A 16 -22.50 23.77 29.31
C CYS A 16 -22.65 25.17 29.91
N ASP A 17 -21.96 26.15 29.35
CA ASP A 17 -22.01 27.56 29.76
C ASP A 17 -23.39 28.17 29.49
N CYS A 18 -23.99 27.88 28.33
CA CYS A 18 -25.38 28.23 28.04
C CYS A 18 -26.34 27.60 29.06
N GLN A 19 -26.14 26.34 29.46
CA GLN A 19 -26.98 25.69 30.48
C GLN A 19 -26.86 26.38 31.84
N GLN A 20 -25.65 26.76 32.24
CA GLN A 20 -25.40 27.43 33.51
C GLN A 20 -25.99 28.84 33.52
N GLN A 21 -25.85 29.59 32.41
CA GLN A 21 -26.48 30.89 32.23
C GLN A 21 -28.02 30.79 32.23
N LEU A 22 -28.62 29.83 31.53
CA LEU A 22 -30.07 29.62 31.55
C LEU A 22 -30.60 29.28 32.96
N ARG A 23 -29.86 28.50 33.77
CA ARG A 23 -30.23 28.24 35.16
C ARG A 23 -30.18 29.48 36.04
N ILE A 24 -29.13 30.31 35.89
CA ILE A 24 -28.96 31.54 36.67
C ILE A 24 -30.02 32.57 36.30
N VAL A 25 -30.26 32.78 35.00
CA VAL A 25 -31.30 33.69 34.51
C VAL A 25 -32.68 33.21 34.98
N PHE A 26 -32.98 31.92 34.86
CA PHE A 26 -34.24 31.37 35.33
C PHE A 26 -34.44 31.53 36.84
N PHE A 27 -33.41 31.30 37.65
CA PHE A 27 -33.50 31.48 39.10
C PHE A 27 -33.74 32.96 39.48
N ASN A 28 -33.03 33.89 38.84
CA ASN A 28 -33.18 35.32 39.08
C ASN A 28 -34.54 35.86 38.60
N ASP A 29 -35.03 35.43 37.43
CA ASP A 29 -36.33 35.82 36.89
C ASP A 29 -37.48 35.26 37.74
N LEU A 30 -37.34 34.03 38.24
CA LEU A 30 -38.32 33.44 39.16
C LEU A 30 -38.35 34.21 40.49
N GLN A 31 -37.17 34.61 41.01
CA GLN A 31 -37.06 35.36 42.27
C GLN A 31 -37.63 36.78 42.15
N GLN A 32 -37.37 37.48 41.03
CA GLN A 32 -37.93 38.80 40.77
C GLN A 32 -39.44 38.75 40.53
N GLY A 33 -39.93 37.76 39.76
CA GLY A 33 -41.36 37.53 39.58
C GLY A 33 -42.09 37.30 40.90
N PHE A 34 -41.54 36.43 41.78
CA PHE A 34 -42.15 36.12 43.07
C PHE A 34 -42.27 37.36 43.99
N LEU A 35 -41.27 38.25 43.97
CA LEU A 35 -41.30 39.50 44.75
C LEU A 35 -42.32 40.50 44.19
N GLN A 36 -42.43 40.61 42.87
CA GLN A 36 -43.44 41.45 42.19
C GLN A 36 -44.86 40.95 42.47
N ASP A 37 -45.02 39.63 42.56
CA ASP A 37 -46.30 38.95 42.74
C ASP A 37 -46.85 39.06 44.17
N ILE A 38 -45.96 38.96 45.18
CA ILE A 38 -46.31 39.21 46.59
C ILE A 38 -46.80 40.65 46.77
N ALA A 39 -46.22 41.62 46.05
CA ALA A 39 -46.64 43.02 46.09
C ALA A 39 -48.03 43.25 45.47
N MET A 40 -48.39 42.52 44.39
CA MET A 40 -49.73 42.57 43.81
C MET A 40 -50.79 41.84 44.66
N PHE A 41 -50.43 40.74 45.33
CA PHE A 41 -51.36 39.94 46.14
C PHE A 41 -51.92 40.71 47.34
N HIS A 42 -51.17 41.68 47.87
CA HIS A 42 -51.60 42.56 48.96
C HIS A 42 -52.60 43.65 48.53
N ALA A 43 -52.83 43.85 47.23
CA ALA A 43 -53.60 44.96 46.67
C ALA A 43 -54.86 44.55 45.88
N ALA A 44 -55.14 43.25 45.69
CA ALA A 44 -56.18 42.74 44.78
C ALA A 44 -57.36 42.04 45.50
N ASP A 45 -58.55 42.10 44.90
CA ASP A 45 -59.75 41.36 45.31
C ASP A 45 -59.53 39.83 45.16
N PRO A 46 -59.90 38.97 46.14
CA PRO A 46 -59.65 37.52 46.13
C PRO A 46 -60.04 36.76 44.86
N THR A 47 -61.07 37.19 44.12
CA THR A 47 -61.47 36.55 42.87
C THR A 47 -60.44 36.77 41.74
N SER A 48 -59.87 37.98 41.66
CA SER A 48 -58.83 38.32 40.67
C SER A 48 -57.49 37.65 41.01
N ALA A 49 -57.17 37.49 42.29
CA ALA A 49 -55.96 36.79 42.73
C ALA A 49 -55.96 35.30 42.33
N LEU A 50 -57.12 34.65 42.35
CA LEU A 50 -57.27 33.25 41.93
C LEU A 50 -57.02 33.07 40.42
N GLU A 51 -57.55 33.97 39.57
CA GLU A 51 -57.33 33.93 38.13
C GLU A 51 -55.84 34.14 37.77
N ILE A 52 -55.16 35.08 38.45
CA ILE A 52 -53.73 35.32 38.28
C ILE A 52 -52.89 34.09 38.64
N LEU A 53 -53.24 33.39 39.73
CA LEU A 53 -52.55 32.16 40.12
C LEU A 53 -52.78 31.02 39.11
N GLN A 54 -54.00 30.90 38.57
CA GLN A 54 -54.32 29.88 37.58
C GLN A 54 -53.52 30.08 36.28
N GLU A 55 -53.38 31.32 35.80
CA GLU A 55 -52.56 31.61 34.61
C GLU A 55 -51.09 31.25 34.86
N LYS A 56 -50.54 31.66 36.00
CA LYS A 56 -49.15 31.34 36.36
C LYS A 56 -48.88 29.85 36.45
N VAL A 57 -49.80 29.07 37.00
CA VAL A 57 -49.69 27.61 37.02
C VAL A 57 -49.68 27.05 35.59
N ARG A 58 -50.48 27.60 34.67
CA ARG A 58 -50.47 27.21 33.26
C ARG A 58 -49.14 27.52 32.58
N GLU A 59 -48.60 28.72 32.81
CA GLU A 59 -47.29 29.14 32.29
C GLU A 59 -46.15 28.26 32.82
N ILE A 60 -46.14 27.98 34.12
CA ILE A 60 -45.15 27.08 34.75
C ILE A 60 -45.21 25.68 34.13
N ASN A 61 -46.41 25.15 33.88
CA ASN A 61 -46.57 23.84 33.23
C ASN A 61 -46.08 23.86 31.77
N ALA A 62 -46.36 24.92 31.02
CA ALA A 62 -45.86 25.09 29.65
C ALA A 62 -44.33 25.19 29.63
N PHE A 63 -43.75 25.94 30.58
CA PHE A 63 -42.31 26.04 30.76
C PHE A 63 -41.69 24.66 31.05
N ARG A 64 -42.21 23.94 32.05
CA ARG A 64 -41.76 22.59 32.41
C ARG A 64 -41.75 21.64 31.21
N ASN A 65 -42.80 21.67 30.39
CA ASN A 65 -42.89 20.83 29.20
C ASN A 65 -41.80 21.17 28.16
N LYS A 66 -41.56 22.47 27.91
CA LYS A 66 -40.48 22.92 27.02
C LYS A 66 -39.10 22.54 27.57
N THR A 67 -38.86 22.68 28.87
CA THR A 67 -37.61 22.25 29.51
C THR A 67 -37.39 20.75 29.33
N LEU A 68 -38.42 19.92 29.52
CA LEU A 68 -38.30 18.47 29.32
C LEU A 68 -38.01 18.11 27.85
N GLN A 69 -38.67 18.77 26.89
CA GLN A 69 -38.40 18.59 25.46
C GLN A 69 -36.97 18.98 25.10
N MET A 70 -36.49 20.11 25.62
CA MET A 70 -35.13 20.59 25.41
C MET A 70 -34.10 19.58 25.95
N GLU A 71 -34.29 19.04 27.15
CA GLU A 71 -33.38 18.02 27.72
C GLU A 71 -33.37 16.73 26.89
N LYS A 72 -34.51 16.30 26.33
CA LYS A 72 -34.56 15.16 25.40
C LYS A 72 -33.77 15.42 24.12
N ILE A 73 -33.95 16.58 23.50
CA ILE A 73 -33.22 16.96 22.27
C ILE A 73 -31.72 17.06 22.56
N LYS A 74 -31.35 17.64 23.70
CA LYS A 74 -29.96 17.77 24.15
C LYS A 74 -29.29 16.41 24.36
N ALA A 75 -29.97 15.46 25.00
CA ALA A 75 -29.44 14.11 25.17
C ALA A 75 -29.19 13.44 23.82
N ARG A 76 -30.13 13.55 22.88
CA ARG A 76 -29.96 13.02 21.52
C ARG A 76 -28.79 13.68 20.79
N LEU A 77 -28.68 15.01 20.87
CA LEU A 77 -27.60 15.76 20.24
C LEU A 77 -26.21 15.32 20.73
N LYS A 78 -26.06 15.06 22.03
CA LYS A 78 -24.80 14.55 22.60
C LYS A 78 -24.44 13.18 22.04
N ALA A 79 -25.39 12.26 21.98
CA ALA A 79 -25.17 10.91 21.44
C ALA A 79 -24.78 10.94 19.94
N GLU A 80 -25.49 11.74 19.14
CA GLU A 80 -25.17 11.92 17.70
C GLU A 80 -23.78 12.54 17.51
N PHE A 81 -23.38 13.44 18.41
CA PHE A 81 -22.08 14.08 18.35
C PHE A 81 -20.94 13.10 18.67
N GLU A 82 -21.08 12.27 19.70
CA GLU A 82 -20.12 11.21 20.02
C GLU A 82 -19.98 10.21 18.86
N ALA A 83 -21.10 9.85 18.22
CA ALA A 83 -21.09 9.00 17.03
C ALA A 83 -20.35 9.67 15.86
N LEU A 84 -20.58 10.97 15.63
CA LEU A 84 -19.89 11.75 14.60
C LEU A 84 -18.37 11.78 14.83
N GLU A 85 -17.91 12.02 16.06
CA GLU A 85 -16.48 12.02 16.39
C GLU A 85 -15.84 10.65 16.18
N SER A 86 -16.56 9.58 16.52
CA SER A 86 -16.10 8.22 16.28
C SER A 86 -15.94 7.95 14.79
N GLU A 87 -16.91 8.35 13.96
CA GLU A 87 -16.83 8.17 12.52
C GLU A 87 -15.74 9.03 11.88
N GLU A 88 -15.49 10.25 12.39
CA GLU A 88 -14.37 11.08 11.92
C GLU A 88 -13.02 10.39 12.21
N ARG A 89 -12.88 9.74 13.35
CA ARG A 89 -11.69 8.95 13.71
C ARG A 89 -11.50 7.78 12.75
N HIS A 90 -12.53 6.97 12.54
CA HIS A 90 -12.49 5.84 11.61
C HIS A 90 -12.13 6.30 10.19
N LEU A 91 -12.69 7.42 9.73
CA LEU A 91 -12.39 7.97 8.41
C LEU A 91 -10.90 8.35 8.26
N LYS A 92 -10.27 8.87 9.31
CA LYS A 92 -8.83 9.17 9.31
C LYS A 92 -8.00 7.89 9.23
N GLU A 93 -8.37 6.87 10.00
CA GLU A 93 -7.70 5.56 9.98
C GLU A 93 -7.80 4.89 8.61
N TYR A 94 -8.98 4.91 7.96
CA TYR A 94 -9.13 4.34 6.61
C TYR A 94 -8.32 5.06 5.54
N LYS A 95 -8.21 6.38 5.63
CA LYS A 95 -7.37 7.17 4.72
C LYS A 95 -5.89 6.82 4.90
N GLN A 96 -5.45 6.73 6.16
CA GLN A 96 -4.07 6.34 6.46
C GLN A 96 -3.76 4.91 5.98
N GLU A 97 -4.68 3.97 6.19
CA GLU A 97 -4.51 2.59 5.73
C GLU A 97 -4.44 2.53 4.19
N MET A 98 -5.27 3.33 3.49
CA MET A 98 -5.20 3.45 2.04
C MET A 98 -3.82 3.95 1.58
N ASP A 99 -3.26 4.96 2.24
CA ASP A 99 -1.94 5.49 1.91
C ASP A 99 -0.83 4.44 2.13
N LEU A 100 -0.91 3.65 3.22
CA LEU A 100 0.02 2.54 3.48
C LEU A 100 -0.07 1.46 2.40
N LEU A 101 -1.27 1.07 1.99
CA LEU A 101 -1.47 0.09 0.92
C LEU A 101 -0.93 0.59 -0.43
N LEU A 102 -1.08 1.88 -0.72
CA LEU A 102 -0.49 2.49 -1.92
C LEU A 102 1.04 2.49 -1.86
N GLN A 103 1.65 2.73 -0.69
CA GLN A 103 3.09 2.63 -0.50
C GLN A 103 3.59 1.19 -0.70
N GLU A 104 2.92 0.20 -0.10
CA GLU A 104 3.26 -1.22 -0.27
C GLU A 104 3.17 -1.65 -1.74
N LYS A 105 2.11 -1.24 -2.45
CA LYS A 105 1.99 -1.45 -3.90
C LYS A 105 3.20 -0.88 -4.65
N MET A 106 3.67 0.32 -4.30
CA MET A 106 4.84 0.93 -4.95
C MET A 106 6.14 0.19 -4.60
N ALA A 107 6.28 -0.32 -3.38
CA ALA A 107 7.41 -1.15 -3.00
C ALA A 107 7.49 -2.41 -3.87
N HIS A 108 6.37 -3.12 -4.07
CA HIS A 108 6.35 -4.30 -4.94
C HIS A 108 6.66 -3.99 -6.42
N VAL A 109 6.22 -2.84 -6.93
CA VAL A 109 6.59 -2.42 -8.30
C VAL A 109 8.10 -2.23 -8.43
N GLU A 110 8.76 -1.70 -7.40
CA GLU A 110 10.22 -1.54 -7.41
C GLU A 110 10.95 -2.87 -7.27
N GLU A 111 10.45 -3.81 -6.46
CA GLU A 111 10.98 -5.18 -6.38
C GLU A 111 10.95 -5.87 -7.76
N LEU A 112 9.82 -5.78 -8.47
CA LEU A 112 9.71 -6.31 -9.83
C LEU A 112 10.69 -5.66 -10.80
N ARG A 113 10.91 -4.35 -10.66
CA ARG A 113 11.89 -3.62 -11.47
C ARG A 113 13.33 -4.11 -11.22
N LEU A 114 13.67 -4.40 -9.97
CA LEU A 114 14.98 -4.93 -9.60
C LEU A 114 15.18 -6.36 -10.13
N ILE A 115 14.18 -7.23 -9.98
CA ILE A 115 14.21 -8.58 -10.56
C ILE A 115 14.42 -8.52 -12.08
N HIS A 116 13.72 -7.64 -12.78
CA HIS A 116 13.89 -7.46 -14.22
C HIS A 116 15.31 -7.01 -14.59
N ALA A 117 15.92 -6.12 -13.78
CA ALA A 117 17.30 -5.71 -13.99
C ALA A 117 18.29 -6.88 -13.79
N ASP A 118 18.08 -7.70 -12.76
CA ASP A 118 18.90 -8.89 -12.49
C ASP A 118 18.78 -9.94 -13.60
N ILE A 119 17.57 -10.18 -14.12
CA ILE A 119 17.33 -11.06 -15.28
C ILE A 119 18.14 -10.56 -16.47
N ASN A 120 18.05 -9.27 -16.81
CA ASN A 120 18.78 -8.72 -17.94
C ASN A 120 20.32 -8.82 -17.75
N VAL A 121 20.85 -8.71 -16.53
CA VAL A 121 22.28 -8.95 -16.26
C VAL A 121 22.65 -10.41 -16.53
N MET A 122 21.83 -11.35 -16.07
CA MET A 122 22.04 -12.78 -16.28
C MET A 122 21.95 -13.15 -17.77
N GLU A 123 20.96 -12.67 -18.51
CA GLU A 123 20.83 -12.89 -19.95
C GLU A 123 22.06 -12.41 -20.72
N ASN A 124 22.58 -11.23 -20.38
CA ASN A 124 23.78 -10.70 -21.02
C ASN A 124 25.02 -11.52 -20.66
N THR A 125 25.11 -12.04 -19.44
CA THR A 125 26.21 -12.90 -18.99
C THR A 125 26.19 -14.25 -19.71
N ILE A 126 25.01 -14.85 -19.92
CA ILE A 126 24.84 -16.08 -20.69
C ILE A 126 25.28 -15.85 -22.13
N LYS A 127 24.74 -14.81 -22.81
CA LYS A 127 25.13 -14.47 -24.20
C LYS A 127 26.63 -14.26 -24.36
N GLN A 128 27.27 -13.61 -23.40
CA GLN A 128 28.72 -13.41 -23.41
C GLN A 128 29.47 -14.75 -23.26
N SER A 129 29.02 -15.59 -22.33
CA SER A 129 29.64 -16.90 -22.07
C SER A 129 29.49 -17.84 -23.26
N GLU A 130 28.34 -17.84 -23.94
CA GLU A 130 28.11 -18.62 -25.17
C GLU A 130 29.01 -18.16 -26.32
N ASN A 131 29.20 -16.84 -26.45
CA ASN A 131 30.13 -16.28 -27.43
C ASN A 131 31.57 -16.72 -27.15
N ASP A 132 32.00 -16.63 -25.88
CA ASP A 132 33.35 -17.04 -25.49
C ASP A 132 33.56 -18.55 -25.63
N LEU A 133 32.54 -19.36 -25.31
CA LEU A 133 32.55 -20.80 -25.58
C LEU A 133 32.70 -21.10 -27.08
N ASN A 134 31.95 -20.41 -27.95
CA ASN A 134 32.07 -20.57 -29.40
C ASN A 134 33.49 -20.24 -29.91
N LYS A 135 34.12 -19.17 -29.40
CA LYS A 135 35.51 -18.85 -29.72
C LYS A 135 36.48 -19.95 -29.28
N LEU A 136 36.29 -20.49 -28.07
CA LEU A 136 37.12 -21.60 -27.56
C LEU A 136 36.94 -22.87 -28.39
N LEU A 137 35.70 -23.22 -28.77
CA LEU A 137 35.42 -24.37 -29.63
C LEU A 137 36.09 -24.20 -31.00
N GLU A 138 35.99 -23.01 -31.62
CA GLU A 138 36.64 -22.74 -32.90
C GLU A 138 38.17 -22.80 -32.80
N SER A 139 38.75 -22.21 -31.75
CA SER A 139 40.20 -22.28 -31.49
C SER A 139 40.67 -23.72 -31.28
N THR A 140 39.93 -24.51 -30.50
CA THR A 140 40.27 -25.90 -30.22
C THR A 140 40.21 -26.75 -31.48
N ARG A 141 39.17 -26.55 -32.31
CA ARG A 141 39.04 -27.22 -33.60
C ARG A 141 40.22 -26.92 -34.53
N ARG A 142 40.63 -25.65 -34.64
CA ARG A 142 41.79 -25.24 -35.46
C ARG A 142 43.08 -25.91 -34.99
N LEU A 143 43.34 -25.93 -33.68
CA LEU A 143 44.50 -26.62 -33.11
C LEU A 143 44.47 -28.13 -33.38
N HIS A 144 43.30 -28.76 -33.31
CA HIS A 144 43.16 -30.18 -33.62
C HIS A 144 43.43 -30.48 -35.11
N GLU A 145 42.96 -29.60 -36.01
CA GLU A 145 43.25 -29.67 -37.46
C GLU A 145 44.75 -29.45 -37.76
N GLU A 146 45.46 -28.62 -37.00
CA GLU A 146 46.92 -28.43 -37.08
C GLU A 146 47.72 -29.59 -36.47
N TYR A 147 47.26 -30.15 -35.35
CA TYR A 147 47.94 -31.23 -34.64
C TYR A 147 48.03 -32.50 -35.48
N LYS A 148 46.93 -32.89 -36.14
CA LYS A 148 46.84 -34.17 -36.86
C LYS A 148 47.96 -34.37 -37.90
N PRO A 149 48.18 -33.46 -38.88
CA PRO A 149 49.27 -33.61 -39.85
C PRO A 149 50.66 -33.52 -39.21
N LEU A 150 50.80 -32.73 -38.13
CA LEU A 150 52.07 -32.62 -37.42
C LEU A 150 52.42 -33.94 -36.71
N LYS A 151 51.45 -34.59 -36.05
CA LYS A 151 51.63 -35.91 -35.45
C LYS A 151 52.03 -36.93 -36.51
N GLU A 152 51.30 -36.98 -37.62
CA GLU A 152 51.60 -37.90 -38.72
C GLU A 152 53.04 -37.72 -39.24
N HIS A 153 53.51 -36.47 -39.33
CA HIS A 153 54.89 -36.16 -39.69
C HIS A 153 55.91 -36.61 -38.63
N VAL A 154 55.64 -36.36 -37.34
CA VAL A 154 56.49 -36.80 -36.22
C VAL A 154 56.57 -38.33 -36.18
N ASP A 155 55.45 -39.03 -36.35
CA ASP A 155 55.42 -40.49 -36.40
C ASP A 155 56.20 -41.02 -37.60
N ALA A 156 56.09 -40.39 -38.77
CA ALA A 156 56.91 -40.76 -39.93
C ALA A 156 58.42 -40.63 -39.64
N LEU A 157 58.85 -39.54 -38.99
CA LEU A 157 60.25 -39.36 -38.57
C LEU A 157 60.70 -40.36 -37.50
N ARG A 158 59.82 -40.71 -36.54
CA ARG A 158 60.13 -41.75 -35.54
C ARG A 158 60.33 -43.12 -36.19
N MET A 159 59.51 -43.44 -37.19
CA MET A 159 59.61 -44.70 -37.92
C MET A 159 60.91 -44.82 -38.72
N THR A 160 61.44 -43.73 -39.31
CA THR A 160 62.74 -43.77 -40.01
C THR A 160 63.91 -44.04 -39.08
N LEU A 161 63.76 -43.74 -37.79
CA LEU A 161 64.73 -44.01 -36.73
C LEU A 161 64.49 -45.35 -36.01
N GLY A 162 63.50 -46.15 -36.44
CA GLY A 162 63.17 -47.43 -35.81
C GLY A 162 62.45 -47.33 -34.46
N LEU A 163 61.92 -46.14 -34.12
CA LEU A 163 61.14 -45.92 -32.90
C LEU A 163 59.65 -46.22 -33.13
N GLN A 164 58.94 -46.63 -32.08
CA GLN A 164 57.49 -46.79 -32.13
C GLN A 164 56.76 -45.45 -32.24
N ARG A 165 55.58 -45.46 -32.88
CA ARG A 165 54.67 -44.31 -32.99
C ARG A 165 54.21 -43.82 -31.62
N LEU A 166 53.83 -42.55 -31.55
CA LEU A 166 53.22 -41.97 -30.37
C LEU A 166 51.73 -42.39 -30.28
N PRO A 167 51.17 -42.51 -29.06
CA PRO A 167 49.74 -42.70 -28.85
C PRO A 167 48.91 -41.61 -29.53
N ASP A 168 47.65 -41.92 -29.86
CA ASP A 168 46.73 -40.93 -30.45
C ASP A 168 46.12 -40.04 -29.36
N LEU A 169 45.87 -38.75 -29.67
CA LEU A 169 45.33 -37.82 -28.67
C LEU A 169 43.98 -38.25 -28.08
N CYS A 170 43.14 -38.94 -28.85
CA CYS A 170 41.88 -39.49 -28.33
C CYS A 170 42.09 -40.63 -27.32
N GLU A 171 43.23 -41.31 -27.36
CA GLU A 171 43.61 -42.35 -26.39
C GLU A 171 44.13 -41.73 -25.09
N GLU A 172 44.76 -40.56 -25.19
CA GLU A 172 45.25 -39.80 -24.03
C GLU A 172 44.13 -38.97 -23.38
N GLU A 173 43.19 -38.43 -24.16
CA GLU A 173 42.13 -37.56 -23.65
C GLU A 173 40.81 -37.72 -24.44
N GLU A 174 39.95 -38.62 -23.96
CA GLU A 174 38.66 -39.00 -24.59
C GLU A 174 37.73 -37.80 -24.86
N LYS A 175 37.88 -36.70 -24.09
CA LYS A 175 37.13 -35.44 -24.23
C LYS A 175 37.52 -34.60 -25.45
N LEU A 176 38.64 -34.91 -26.10
CA LEU A 176 39.09 -34.24 -27.33
C LEU A 176 38.56 -34.94 -28.59
N SER A 177 37.67 -35.92 -28.45
CA SER A 177 36.95 -36.51 -29.57
C SER A 177 36.08 -35.48 -30.31
N LEU A 178 36.09 -35.54 -31.65
CA LEU A 178 35.24 -34.74 -32.54
C LEU A 178 33.75 -34.79 -32.16
N ASP A 179 33.26 -35.92 -31.66
CA ASP A 179 31.86 -36.12 -31.23
C ASP A 179 31.46 -35.24 -30.04
N TYR A 180 32.42 -34.89 -29.17
CA TYR A 180 32.17 -33.99 -28.03
C TYR A 180 31.83 -32.57 -28.51
N PHE A 181 32.51 -32.09 -29.57
CA PHE A 181 32.31 -30.76 -30.13
C PHE A 181 30.97 -30.64 -30.87
N GLU A 182 30.54 -31.69 -31.59
CA GLU A 182 29.27 -31.70 -32.32
C GLU A 182 28.06 -31.83 -31.38
N LYS A 183 28.15 -32.64 -30.32
CA LYS A 183 27.08 -32.77 -29.31
C LYS A 183 26.83 -31.47 -28.54
N GLN A 184 27.89 -30.81 -28.09
CA GLN A 184 27.76 -29.54 -27.35
C GLN A 184 26.99 -28.50 -28.18
N LYS A 185 27.33 -28.31 -29.45
CA LYS A 185 26.66 -27.32 -30.31
C LYS A 185 25.14 -27.54 -30.46
N ALA A 186 24.67 -28.79 -30.42
CA ALA A 186 23.26 -29.13 -30.61
C ALA A 186 22.41 -28.90 -29.34
N GLU A 187 22.98 -29.15 -28.16
CA GLU A 187 22.28 -29.03 -26.87
C GLU A 187 21.98 -27.58 -26.50
N TRP A 188 22.86 -26.63 -26.84
CA TRP A 188 22.68 -25.21 -26.49
C TRP A 188 21.70 -24.46 -27.40
N GLN A 189 21.44 -24.93 -28.62
CA GLN A 189 20.49 -24.26 -29.54
C GLN A 189 19.03 -24.63 -29.30
N THR A 190 18.74 -25.54 -28.37
CA THR A 190 17.39 -25.97 -28.02
C THR A 190 16.98 -25.44 -26.65
N GLU A 191 17.01 -24.12 -26.46
CA GLU A 191 16.32 -23.53 -25.31
C GLU A 191 14.80 -23.51 -25.60
N PRO A 192 13.94 -24.03 -24.69
CA PRO A 192 12.49 -23.96 -24.84
C PRO A 192 12.05 -22.50 -24.82
N GLN A 193 11.42 -22.06 -25.91
CA GLN A 193 10.76 -20.77 -26.01
C GLN A 193 9.77 -20.63 -24.85
N GLU A 194 10.02 -19.70 -23.92
CA GLU A 194 9.04 -19.36 -22.89
C GLU A 194 7.74 -18.94 -23.59
N PRO A 195 6.58 -19.53 -23.23
CA PRO A 195 5.34 -19.22 -23.92
C PRO A 195 5.10 -17.70 -23.85
N PRO A 196 4.74 -17.06 -24.98
CA PRO A 196 4.53 -15.62 -25.00
C PRO A 196 3.51 -15.24 -23.94
N ILE A 197 3.87 -14.26 -23.11
CA ILE A 197 2.98 -13.72 -22.07
C ILE A 197 1.65 -13.38 -22.76
N PRO A 198 0.51 -13.94 -22.30
CA PRO A 198 -0.79 -13.69 -22.89
C PRO A 198 -1.02 -12.18 -23.10
N GLU A 199 -1.48 -11.79 -24.29
CA GLU A 199 -1.72 -10.37 -24.65
C GLU A 199 -2.56 -9.63 -23.62
N SER A 200 -3.44 -10.32 -22.89
CA SER A 200 -4.25 -9.76 -21.80
C SER A 200 -3.40 -9.24 -20.63
N LEU A 201 -2.31 -9.92 -20.27
CA LEU A 201 -1.39 -9.52 -19.22
C LEU A 201 -0.46 -8.38 -19.69
N ALA A 202 -0.01 -8.43 -20.94
CA ALA A 202 0.78 -7.37 -21.55
C ALA A 202 -0.02 -6.05 -21.68
N ALA A 203 -1.28 -6.14 -22.12
CA ALA A 203 -2.20 -5.01 -22.19
C ALA A 203 -2.51 -4.42 -20.81
N ALA A 204 -2.69 -5.26 -19.78
CA ALA A 204 -2.89 -4.81 -18.41
C ALA A 204 -1.66 -4.08 -17.85
N ALA A 205 -0.45 -4.56 -18.15
CA ALA A 205 0.79 -3.89 -17.78
C ALA A 205 0.93 -2.53 -18.49
N ALA A 206 0.62 -2.44 -19.78
CA ALA A 206 0.64 -1.19 -20.55
C ALA A 206 -0.39 -0.16 -20.03
N ALA A 207 -1.61 -0.60 -19.70
CA ALA A 207 -2.64 0.26 -19.12
C ALA A 207 -2.24 0.78 -17.72
N ALA A 208 -1.57 -0.05 -16.91
CA ALA A 208 -1.05 0.35 -15.61
C ALA A 208 0.08 1.40 -15.72
N GLN A 209 0.88 1.36 -16.78
CA GLN A 209 1.92 2.36 -17.05
C GLN A 209 1.33 3.72 -17.45
N GLN A 210 0.27 3.75 -18.27
CA GLN A 210 -0.38 5.00 -18.70
C GLN A 210 -0.98 5.81 -17.54
N LEU A 211 -1.49 5.13 -16.50
CA LEU A 211 -1.98 5.79 -15.28
C LEU A 211 -0.86 6.38 -14.40
N GLN A 212 0.40 5.95 -14.58
CA GLN A 212 1.54 6.44 -13.80
C GLN A 212 2.28 7.62 -14.46
N VAL A 213 2.24 7.74 -15.79
CA VAL A 213 2.90 8.83 -16.52
C VAL A 213 2.24 10.20 -16.23
N ALA A 214 0.95 10.22 -15.87
CA ALA A 214 0.25 11.45 -15.50
C ALA A 214 0.66 12.04 -14.12
N ARG A 215 1.53 11.36 -13.34
CA ARG A 215 1.90 11.78 -11.97
C ARG A 215 3.39 11.99 -11.71
N LYS A 216 4.26 11.83 -12.71
CA LYS A 216 5.73 11.89 -12.51
C LYS A 216 6.40 12.96 -13.38
N GLN A 217 6.15 14.22 -13.04
CA GLN A 217 7.16 15.28 -13.17
C GLN A 217 7.63 15.61 -11.76
N ASP A 218 8.57 14.84 -11.23
CA ASP A 218 9.77 15.39 -10.59
C ASP A 218 10.67 14.30 -10.01
N THR A 219 11.96 14.60 -10.00
CA THR A 219 13.04 13.92 -9.27
C THR A 219 13.69 12.71 -9.94
N ARG A 220 14.68 13.03 -10.78
CA ARG A 220 15.75 12.15 -11.23
C ARG A 220 16.88 12.23 -10.20
N GLN A 221 17.14 11.17 -9.43
CA GLN A 221 18.39 11.05 -8.66
C GLN A 221 18.99 9.65 -8.80
N THR A 222 20.28 9.69 -9.08
CA THR A 222 21.22 8.60 -9.39
C THR A 222 21.49 7.69 -8.21
N ALA A 223 21.62 6.41 -8.53
CA ALA A 223 21.94 5.31 -7.62
C ALA A 223 23.24 5.52 -6.85
N THR A 224 23.20 5.27 -5.54
CA THR A 224 24.37 4.86 -4.75
C THR A 224 23.94 3.78 -3.76
N PHE A 225 24.59 2.62 -3.88
CA PHE A 225 24.92 1.64 -2.86
C PHE A 225 23.86 1.26 -1.80
N ARG A 226 23.25 0.08 -2.04
CA ARG A 226 22.56 -0.83 -1.11
C ARG A 226 22.13 -0.26 0.25
N GLN A 227 20.85 0.11 0.35
CA GLN A 227 20.10 -0.11 1.58
C GLN A 227 19.13 -1.27 1.32
N GLN A 228 19.33 -2.38 2.04
CA GLN A 228 18.34 -3.44 2.11
C GLN A 228 17.10 -2.88 2.81
N PRO A 229 15.91 -2.90 2.18
CA PRO A 229 14.68 -2.68 2.91
C PRO A 229 14.47 -3.82 3.93
N PRO A 230 13.85 -3.53 5.09
CA PRO A 230 13.72 -4.46 6.20
C PRO A 230 12.88 -5.70 5.83
N PRO A 231 13.08 -6.84 6.51
CA PRO A 231 12.44 -8.10 6.15
C PRO A 231 10.92 -8.01 6.37
N MET A 232 10.16 -8.36 5.34
CA MET A 232 8.71 -8.50 5.41
C MET A 232 8.34 -9.64 6.36
N LYS A 233 8.00 -9.30 7.62
CA LYS A 233 7.20 -10.20 8.45
C LYS A 233 5.74 -10.04 8.03
N GLY A 234 5.29 -10.97 7.19
CA GLY A 234 3.89 -11.15 6.85
C GLY A 234 3.05 -11.29 8.12
N LYS A 235 2.19 -10.30 8.37
CA LYS A 235 0.96 -10.50 9.10
C LYS A 235 -0.17 -10.29 8.08
N PRO A 236 -1.06 -11.28 7.87
CA PRO A 236 -2.30 -10.99 7.15
C PRO A 236 -3.07 -9.98 8.00
N ARG A 237 -3.06 -8.72 7.59
CA ARG A 237 -3.85 -7.67 8.24
C ARG A 237 -5.28 -7.87 7.75
N ALA A 238 -6.12 -8.42 8.63
CA ALA A 238 -7.52 -8.65 8.36
C ALA A 238 -8.16 -7.32 7.91
N ILE A 239 -8.63 -7.29 6.67
CA ILE A 239 -9.46 -6.19 6.17
C ILE A 239 -10.70 -6.13 7.09
N PRO A 240 -11.02 -4.99 7.73
CA PRO A 240 -12.23 -4.89 8.52
C PRO A 240 -13.44 -5.22 7.64
N LEU A 241 -14.27 -6.16 8.12
CA LEU A 241 -15.40 -6.78 7.40
C LEU A 241 -16.35 -5.77 6.72
N LYS A 242 -16.40 -4.52 7.18
CA LYS A 242 -17.17 -3.44 6.54
C LYS A 242 -16.77 -3.12 5.10
N LEU A 243 -15.53 -3.42 4.68
CA LEU A 243 -15.10 -3.18 3.28
C LEU A 243 -15.48 -4.33 2.32
N ILE A 244 -15.86 -5.50 2.84
CA ILE A 244 -16.22 -6.67 2.02
C ILE A 244 -17.68 -6.57 1.54
N GLU A 245 -18.57 -5.94 2.31
CA GLU A 245 -19.98 -5.76 1.91
C GLU A 245 -20.17 -4.84 0.70
N LEU A 246 -19.22 -3.96 0.39
CA LEU A 246 -19.26 -3.10 -0.81
C LEU A 246 -18.80 -3.79 -2.10
N ARG A 247 -18.26 -5.02 -2.04
CA ARG A 247 -17.89 -5.80 -3.24
C ARG A 247 -18.96 -6.76 -3.74
N GLN A 248 -20.08 -6.92 -3.02
CA GLN A 248 -21.19 -7.76 -3.48
C GLN A 248 -22.31 -6.97 -4.20
N PHE A 249 -22.17 -5.66 -4.34
CA PHE A 249 -23.05 -4.83 -5.16
C PHE A 249 -22.23 -4.01 -6.16
N SER A 250 -21.72 -4.66 -7.20
CA SER A 250 -21.47 -4.04 -8.50
C SER A 250 -21.36 -5.07 -9.61
#